data_AF-A0A533XNA8-F1
#
_entry.id   AF-A0A533XNA8-F1
#
_cell.length_a   1.000
_cell.length_b   1.000
_cell.length_c   1.000
_cell.angle_alpha   90.00
_cell.angle_beta   90.00
_cell.angle_gamma   90.00
#
_symmetry.space_group_name_H-M   'P 1'
#
loop_
_entity.id
_entity.type
_entity.pdbx_description
1 polymer ?
#
loop_
_entity_poly.entity_id
_entity_poly.type
_entity_poly.pdbx_seq_one_letter_code
_entity_poly.pdbx_strand_id
1 'polypeptide(L)'
;FILEDLGPGECAGGALEMIDNRILEAEQELYQARMLDAKEQYAMAVNKAYRAVLAGAKAVLVLEGIDPNTDAETFAEFERRFGEKDRMARAYAKPTAGIGDLGPKETTATFAREKMSYAKGFVEACKALTEEMGKTLKMKETPEITKSPEAVTASVSISEAATSKPVTTLDLRGVMCPINYVKTKLKLEMMDEGQILEVWLDAGDPIRNVPQSLRNDGQKVMSEIASENFFKVTVEKVG
;
A
#
# COMPACT_ATOMS: atom_id res chain seq x y z
N PHE A 1 -5.42 24.60 10.98
CA PHE A 1 -4.98 23.96 9.72
C PHE A 1 -6.24 23.48 9.02
N ILE A 2 -6.63 24.18 7.94
CA ILE A 2 -7.81 23.81 7.14
C ILE A 2 -7.35 22.71 6.18
N LEU A 3 -8.10 21.62 6.16
CA LEU A 3 -7.79 20.33 5.52
C LEU A 3 -8.29 20.30 4.06
N GLU A 4 -8.27 21.44 3.38
CA GLU A 4 -8.84 21.64 2.05
C GLU A 4 -7.77 22.22 1.12
N ASP A 5 -6.78 21.41 0.75
CA ASP A 5 -6.09 21.60 -0.54
C ASP A 5 -5.27 20.38 -0.99
N LEU A 6 -5.66 19.15 -0.60
CA LEU A 6 -4.97 17.97 -1.13
C LEU A 6 -5.45 17.69 -2.56
N GLY A 7 -4.63 18.12 -3.53
CA GLY A 7 -4.83 17.80 -4.95
C GLY A 7 -4.82 16.28 -5.22
N PRO A 8 -5.38 15.82 -6.36
CA PRO A 8 -5.53 14.40 -6.71
C PRO A 8 -4.23 13.56 -6.69
N GLY A 9 -3.06 14.21 -6.73
CA GLY A 9 -1.74 13.57 -6.61
C GLY A 9 -1.22 13.40 -5.17
N GLU A 10 -1.73 14.13 -4.18
CA GLU A 10 -1.14 14.11 -2.83
C GLU A 10 -1.47 12.84 -2.04
N CYS A 11 -2.62 12.21 -2.32
CA CYS A 11 -2.99 10.93 -1.68
C CYS A 11 -2.11 9.78 -2.18
N ALA A 12 -1.93 9.62 -3.49
CA ALA A 12 -1.05 8.58 -4.02
C ALA A 12 0.43 8.87 -3.71
N GLY A 13 0.84 10.15 -3.76
CA GLY A 13 2.17 10.61 -3.37
C GLY A 13 2.50 10.28 -1.92
N GLY A 14 1.57 10.49 -0.99
CA GLY A 14 1.77 10.19 0.43
C GLY A 14 2.03 8.71 0.71
N ALA A 15 1.35 7.79 0.01
CA ALA A 15 1.64 6.36 0.13
C ALA A 15 3.02 5.98 -0.40
N LEU A 16 3.40 6.51 -1.56
CA LEU A 16 4.71 6.26 -2.14
C LEU A 16 5.82 6.82 -1.25
N GLU A 17 5.63 8.02 -0.69
CA GLU A 17 6.57 8.61 0.26
C GLU A 17 6.69 7.78 1.54
N MET A 18 5.58 7.28 2.09
CA MET A 18 5.61 6.37 3.24
C MET A 18 6.41 5.09 2.93
N ILE A 19 6.19 4.49 1.75
CA ILE A 19 6.92 3.29 1.32
C ILE A 19 8.41 3.59 1.19
N ASP A 20 8.76 4.65 0.47
CA ASP A 20 10.15 5.06 0.23
C ASP A 20 10.87 5.35 1.55
N ASN A 21 10.21 6.03 2.49
CA ASN A 21 10.74 6.30 3.83
C ASN A 21 10.99 5.02 4.63
N ARG A 22 10.09 4.03 4.56
CA ARG A 22 10.27 2.73 5.24
C ARG A 22 11.37 1.89 4.62
N ILE A 23 11.52 1.90 3.30
CA ILE A 23 12.65 1.23 2.62
C ILE A 23 13.97 1.92 2.99
N LEU A 24 14.00 3.26 3.01
CA LEU A 24 15.17 4.02 3.43
C LEU A 24 15.56 3.73 4.89
N GLU A 25 14.57 3.68 5.79
CA GLU A 25 14.76 3.25 7.19
C GLU A 25 15.39 1.85 7.26
N ALA A 26 14.88 0.90 6.47
CA ALA A 26 15.42 -0.47 6.42
C ALA A 26 16.89 -0.52 5.96
N GLU A 27 17.23 0.24 4.91
CA GLU A 27 18.60 0.33 4.40
C GLU A 27 19.55 0.99 5.42
N GLN A 28 19.09 2.03 6.11
CA GLN A 28 19.86 2.70 7.17
C GLN A 28 20.15 1.74 8.34
N GLU A 29 19.16 0.97 8.77
CA GLU A 29 19.32 -0.02 9.83
C GLU A 29 20.32 -1.13 9.41
N LEU A 30 20.28 -1.60 8.15
CA LEU A 30 21.29 -2.55 7.63
C LEU A 30 22.69 -1.95 7.60
N TYR A 31 22.84 -0.68 7.24
CA TYR A 31 24.13 0.00 7.27
C TYR A 31 24.68 0.06 8.70
N GLN A 32 23.84 0.44 9.67
CA GLN A 32 24.22 0.47 11.08
C GLN A 32 24.59 -0.94 11.60
N ALA A 33 23.85 -1.98 11.20
CA ALA A 33 24.18 -3.36 11.54
C ALA A 33 25.61 -3.74 11.10
N ARG A 34 26.01 -3.37 9.88
CA ARG A 34 27.37 -3.62 9.37
C ARG A 34 28.45 -2.87 10.16
N MET A 35 28.18 -1.62 10.54
CA MET A 35 29.10 -0.84 11.37
C MET A 35 29.27 -1.43 12.77
N LEU A 36 28.23 -2.06 13.32
CA LEU A 36 28.26 -2.73 14.62
C LEU A 36 28.98 -4.08 14.54
N ASP A 37 28.76 -4.87 13.49
CA ASP A 37 29.51 -6.11 13.23
C ASP A 37 31.01 -5.85 13.13
N ALA A 38 31.42 -4.78 12.43
CA ALA A 38 32.82 -4.36 12.33
C ALA A 38 33.45 -3.95 13.68
N LYS A 39 32.62 -3.57 14.66
CA LYS A 39 33.02 -3.24 16.03
C LYS A 39 32.86 -4.42 16.99
N GLU A 40 32.55 -5.60 16.47
CA GLU A 40 32.27 -6.81 17.24
C GLU A 40 31.07 -6.67 18.21
N GLN A 41 30.18 -5.71 17.95
CA GLN A 41 28.96 -5.46 18.72
C GLN A 41 27.80 -6.30 18.16
N TYR A 42 27.96 -7.62 18.18
CA TYR A 42 27.12 -8.57 17.46
C TYR A 42 25.64 -8.53 17.87
N ALA A 43 25.33 -8.45 19.18
CA ALA A 43 23.94 -8.38 19.62
C ALA A 43 23.24 -7.09 19.16
N MET A 44 23.95 -5.96 19.13
CA MET A 44 23.40 -4.72 18.58
C MET A 44 23.22 -4.82 17.06
N ALA A 45 24.15 -5.47 16.35
CA ALA A 45 24.03 -5.73 14.93
C ALA A 45 22.79 -6.57 14.59
N VAL A 46 22.48 -7.60 15.39
CA VAL A 46 21.26 -8.41 15.26
C VAL A 46 19.99 -7.57 15.50
N ASN A 47 19.98 -6.70 16.51
CA ASN A 47 18.86 -5.79 16.76
C ASN A 47 18.61 -4.85 15.56
N LYS A 48 19.68 -4.35 14.95
CA LYS A 48 19.59 -3.52 13.74
C LYS A 48 19.11 -4.31 12.52
N ALA A 49 19.56 -5.56 12.35
CA ALA A 49 19.04 -6.45 11.31
C ALA A 49 17.53 -6.72 11.49
N TYR A 50 17.07 -6.93 12.73
CA TYR A 50 15.64 -7.08 13.04
C TYR A 50 14.83 -5.83 12.68
N ARG A 51 15.31 -4.63 13.05
CA ARG A 51 14.64 -3.36 12.70
C ARG A 51 14.58 -3.14 11.20
N ALA A 52 15.62 -3.55 10.46
CA ALA A 52 15.59 -3.51 9.00
C ALA A 52 14.48 -4.39 8.40
N VAL A 53 14.34 -5.64 8.85
CA VAL A 53 13.26 -6.55 8.40
C VAL A 53 11.89 -5.97 8.75
N LEU A 54 11.74 -5.41 9.96
CA LEU A 54 10.51 -4.77 10.40
C LEU A 54 10.11 -3.60 9.49
N ALA A 55 11.05 -2.69 9.20
CA ALA A 55 10.81 -1.55 8.32
C ALA A 55 10.46 -1.98 6.89
N GLY A 56 11.17 -2.98 6.34
CA GLY A 56 10.84 -3.57 5.04
C GLY A 56 9.45 -4.22 5.00
N ALA A 57 9.07 -4.93 6.06
CA ALA A 57 7.74 -5.53 6.18
C ALA A 57 6.64 -4.44 6.22
N LYS A 58 6.86 -3.35 6.97
CA LYS A 58 5.96 -2.19 6.97
C LYS A 58 5.83 -1.58 5.58
N ALA A 59 6.93 -1.41 4.84
CA ALA A 59 6.90 -0.85 3.49
C ALA A 59 5.96 -1.62 2.56
N VAL A 60 6.03 -2.96 2.55
CA VAL A 60 5.15 -3.76 1.69
C VAL A 60 3.72 -3.88 2.24
N LEU A 61 3.50 -3.70 3.55
CA LEU A 61 2.15 -3.67 4.13
C LEU A 61 1.40 -2.38 3.80
N VAL A 62 2.11 -1.28 3.57
CA VAL A 62 1.51 -0.07 3.02
C VAL A 62 0.87 -0.37 1.66
N LEU A 63 1.45 -1.23 0.82
CA LEU A 63 0.82 -1.69 -0.44
C LEU A 63 -0.54 -2.38 -0.21
N GLU A 64 -0.71 -2.98 0.96
CA GLU A 64 -1.94 -3.64 1.39
C GLU A 64 -2.92 -2.70 2.11
N GLY A 65 -2.50 -1.47 2.41
CA GLY A 65 -3.27 -0.46 3.13
C GLY A 65 -3.33 -0.69 4.61
N ILE A 66 -2.27 -1.29 5.13
CA ILE A 66 -2.10 -1.59 6.54
C ILE A 66 -0.86 -0.82 7.01
N ASP A 67 -1.01 -0.06 8.10
CA ASP A 67 0.09 0.56 8.82
C ASP A 67 0.07 0.11 10.30
N PRO A 68 0.72 -1.04 10.61
CA PRO A 68 0.72 -1.59 11.95
C PRO A 68 1.50 -0.75 12.95
N ASN A 69 0.98 -0.65 14.17
CA ASN A 69 1.60 0.14 15.22
C ASN A 69 2.62 -0.64 16.06
N THR A 70 2.57 -1.98 15.99
CA THR A 70 3.44 -2.85 16.78
C THR A 70 4.22 -3.83 15.89
N ASP A 71 5.37 -4.29 16.40
CA ASP A 71 6.20 -5.28 15.71
C ASP A 71 5.45 -6.60 15.50
N ALA A 72 4.74 -7.06 16.53
CA ALA A 72 3.99 -8.32 16.48
C ALA A 72 2.89 -8.28 15.43
N GLU A 73 2.12 -7.18 15.39
CA GLU A 73 1.10 -6.95 14.36
C GLU A 73 1.71 -6.88 12.96
N THR A 74 2.87 -6.21 12.83
CA THR A 74 3.59 -6.09 11.55
C THR A 74 3.92 -7.46 10.98
N PHE A 75 4.54 -8.35 11.76
CA PHE A 75 4.89 -9.67 11.25
C PHE A 75 3.68 -10.56 11.04
N ALA A 76 2.67 -10.50 11.90
CA ALA A 76 1.44 -11.26 11.73
C ALA A 76 0.73 -10.91 10.42
N GLU A 77 0.55 -9.62 10.13
CA GLU A 77 -0.09 -9.17 8.89
C GLU A 77 0.77 -9.46 7.66
N PHE A 78 2.09 -9.33 7.77
CA PHE A 78 3.01 -9.69 6.71
C PHE A 78 2.87 -11.18 6.34
N GLU A 79 2.99 -12.08 7.32
CA GLU A 79 2.94 -13.53 7.11
C GLU A 79 1.58 -13.96 6.54
N ARG A 80 0.49 -13.38 7.05
CA ARG A 80 -0.87 -13.65 6.56
C ARG A 80 -1.06 -13.28 5.09
N ARG A 81 -0.43 -12.21 4.61
CA ARG A 81 -0.69 -11.66 3.27
C ARG A 81 0.33 -12.06 2.22
N PHE A 82 1.59 -12.19 2.62
CA PHE A 82 2.73 -12.46 1.74
C PHE A 82 3.31 -13.86 1.95
N GLY A 83 2.96 -14.56 3.03
CA GLY A 83 3.45 -15.92 3.30
C GLY A 83 2.74 -17.02 2.49
N GLU A 84 1.50 -16.80 2.06
CA GLU A 84 0.68 -17.80 1.35
C GLU A 84 0.55 -17.53 -0.15
N LYS A 85 0.65 -16.26 -0.56
CA LYS A 85 0.58 -15.84 -1.96
C LYS A 85 2.02 -15.81 -2.47
N ASP A 86 2.31 -16.43 -3.61
CA ASP A 86 3.64 -16.56 -4.27
C ASP A 86 4.26 -15.20 -4.72
N ARG A 87 4.05 -14.15 -3.93
CA ARG A 87 4.44 -12.75 -4.13
C ARG A 87 5.79 -12.43 -3.50
N MET A 88 6.35 -13.36 -2.73
CA MET A 88 7.69 -13.25 -2.18
C MET A 88 8.37 -14.62 -2.16
N ALA A 89 9.69 -14.64 -2.24
CA ALA A 89 10.47 -15.86 -2.12
C ALA A 89 10.12 -16.61 -0.82
N ARG A 90 9.96 -17.94 -0.92
CA ARG A 90 9.58 -18.80 0.23
C ARG A 90 10.49 -18.65 1.44
N ALA A 91 11.76 -18.30 1.23
CA ALA A 91 12.71 -18.04 2.30
C ALA A 91 12.28 -16.89 3.23
N TYR A 92 11.47 -15.96 2.74
CA TYR A 92 11.02 -14.76 3.46
C TYR A 92 9.55 -14.81 3.86
N ALA A 93 8.84 -15.90 3.57
CA ALA A 93 7.42 -16.07 3.87
C ALA A 93 7.09 -16.00 5.38
N LYS A 94 8.09 -16.30 6.24
CA LYS A 94 7.95 -16.32 7.70
C LYS A 94 9.10 -15.56 8.39
N PRO A 95 9.10 -14.21 8.36
CA PRO A 95 10.13 -13.41 9.03
C PRO A 95 10.27 -13.70 10.52
N THR A 96 9.20 -14.08 11.23
CA THR A 96 9.31 -14.46 12.64
C THR A 96 10.26 -15.64 12.85
N ALA A 97 10.27 -16.62 11.94
CA ALA A 97 11.20 -17.75 11.98
C ALA A 97 12.62 -17.37 11.58
N GLY A 98 12.79 -16.43 10.64
CA GLY A 98 14.10 -15.99 10.16
C GLY A 98 14.83 -15.04 11.12
N ILE A 99 14.15 -14.00 11.60
CA ILE A 99 14.75 -12.89 12.35
C ILE A 99 14.21 -12.74 13.79
N GLY A 100 13.13 -13.42 14.16
CA GLY A 100 12.46 -13.23 15.45
C GLY A 100 13.29 -13.68 16.66
N ASP A 101 14.18 -14.66 16.47
CA ASP A 101 15.20 -14.99 17.47
C ASP A 101 16.38 -14.01 17.38
N LEU A 102 16.52 -13.16 18.38
CA LEU A 102 17.59 -12.16 18.53
C LEU A 102 18.85 -12.73 19.22
N GLY A 103 18.79 -13.96 19.72
CA GLY A 103 19.88 -14.59 20.46
C GLY A 103 20.17 -13.94 21.82
N PRO A 104 21.20 -14.42 22.52
CA PRO A 104 21.62 -13.89 23.82
C PRO A 104 22.36 -12.54 23.68
N LYS A 105 22.55 -11.84 24.81
CA LYS A 105 23.33 -10.59 24.86
C LYS A 105 24.77 -10.74 24.35
N GLU A 106 25.38 -11.89 24.59
CA GLU A 106 26.69 -12.25 24.07
C GLU A 106 26.50 -13.22 22.90
N THR A 107 26.06 -12.68 21.76
CA THR A 107 25.86 -13.48 20.54
C THR A 107 27.15 -13.62 19.74
N THR A 108 27.22 -14.66 18.90
CA THR A 108 28.42 -14.96 18.10
C THR A 108 28.43 -14.17 16.79
N ALA A 109 29.62 -13.95 16.24
CA ALA A 109 29.81 -13.35 14.92
C ALA A 109 29.07 -14.13 13.83
N THR A 110 29.09 -15.47 13.89
CA THR A 110 28.41 -16.33 12.92
C THR A 110 26.91 -16.11 12.95
N PHE A 111 26.30 -16.15 14.14
CA PHE A 111 24.87 -15.91 14.30
C PHE A 111 24.46 -14.50 13.82
N ALA A 112 25.23 -13.47 14.19
CA ALA A 112 24.95 -12.11 13.75
C ALA A 112 24.99 -11.98 12.23
N ARG A 113 26.01 -12.54 11.57
CA ARG A 113 26.14 -12.51 10.11
C ARG A 113 25.04 -13.28 9.40
N GLU A 114 24.60 -14.41 9.94
CA GLU A 114 23.46 -15.16 9.42
C GLU A 114 22.18 -14.31 9.45
N LYS A 115 21.88 -13.68 10.60
CA LYS A 115 20.72 -12.79 10.77
C LYS A 115 20.79 -11.56 9.87
N MET A 116 21.97 -10.95 9.74
CA MET A 116 22.21 -9.83 8.83
C MET A 116 22.06 -10.23 7.36
N SER A 117 22.52 -11.43 6.98
CA SER A 117 22.35 -11.96 5.63
C SER A 117 20.88 -12.19 5.31
N TYR A 118 20.12 -12.76 6.25
CA TYR A 118 18.68 -12.90 6.14
C TYR A 118 18.00 -11.54 5.95
N ALA A 119 18.31 -10.58 6.83
CA ALA A 119 17.72 -9.24 6.80
C ALA A 119 18.01 -8.51 5.49
N LYS A 120 19.24 -8.60 4.98
CA LYS A 120 19.62 -8.00 3.70
C LYS A 120 18.76 -8.54 2.57
N GLY A 121 18.68 -9.86 2.41
CA GLY A 121 17.91 -10.45 1.32
C GLY A 121 16.41 -10.20 1.43
N PHE A 122 15.87 -10.16 2.66
CA PHE A 122 14.47 -9.80 2.91
C PHE A 122 14.18 -8.36 2.47
N VAL A 123 15.02 -7.39 2.87
CA VAL A 123 14.85 -5.98 2.48
C VAL A 123 14.99 -5.79 0.97
N GLU A 124 15.92 -6.49 0.32
CA GLU A 124 16.04 -6.50 -1.15
C GLU A 124 14.76 -7.02 -1.82
N ALA A 125 14.13 -8.07 -1.28
CA ALA A 125 12.86 -8.58 -1.79
C ALA A 125 11.70 -7.59 -1.59
N CYS A 126 11.62 -6.94 -0.42
CA CYS A 126 10.63 -5.88 -0.17
C CYS A 126 10.80 -4.71 -1.13
N LYS A 127 12.04 -4.26 -1.35
CA LYS A 127 12.38 -3.17 -2.27
C LYS A 127 11.97 -3.50 -3.70
N ALA A 128 12.29 -4.70 -4.18
CA ALA A 128 11.88 -5.14 -5.51
C ALA A 128 10.35 -5.10 -5.69
N LEU A 129 9.61 -5.56 -4.67
CA LEU A 129 8.15 -5.56 -4.68
C LEU A 129 7.56 -4.13 -4.68
N THR A 130 8.15 -3.21 -3.92
CA THR A 130 7.70 -1.81 -3.86
C THR A 130 8.06 -1.04 -5.13
N GLU A 131 9.21 -1.31 -5.75
CA GLU A 131 9.62 -0.68 -7.00
C GLU A 131 8.74 -1.09 -8.19
N GLU A 132 8.33 -2.35 -8.28
CA GLU A 132 7.42 -2.85 -9.32
C GLU A 132 6.06 -2.10 -9.28
N MET A 133 5.54 -1.85 -8.07
CA MET A 133 4.34 -1.06 -7.87
C MET A 133 4.56 0.43 -8.18
N GLY A 134 5.68 0.99 -7.71
CA GLY A 134 6.02 2.41 -7.92
C GLY A 134 6.21 2.77 -9.41
N LYS A 135 6.74 1.86 -10.23
CA LYS A 135 6.85 2.04 -11.68
C LYS A 135 5.49 2.10 -12.36
N THR A 136 4.55 1.25 -11.95
CA THR A 136 3.17 1.25 -12.45
C THR A 136 2.48 2.59 -12.19
N LEU A 137 2.73 3.20 -11.03
CA LEU A 137 2.12 4.48 -10.64
C LEU A 137 2.80 5.70 -11.30
N LYS A 138 4.14 5.73 -11.40
CA LYS A 138 4.90 6.86 -11.95
C LYS A 138 4.84 7.00 -13.48
N MET A 139 4.56 5.92 -14.23
CA MET A 139 4.50 5.97 -15.70
C MET A 139 3.32 6.79 -16.27
N LYS A 140 2.41 7.31 -15.42
CA LYS A 140 1.19 8.01 -15.86
C LYS A 140 1.11 9.50 -15.47
N GLU A 141 2.15 10.05 -14.81
CA GLU A 141 2.19 11.44 -14.35
C GLU A 141 2.70 12.44 -15.42
N THR A 142 2.53 12.16 -16.71
CA THR A 142 2.76 13.16 -17.76
C THR A 142 1.66 13.01 -18.83
N PRO A 143 0.75 13.99 -18.93
CA PRO A 143 0.95 15.02 -19.95
C PRO A 143 0.52 16.45 -19.54
N GLU A 144 1.03 17.39 -20.33
CA GLU A 144 0.83 18.83 -20.30
C GLU A 144 -0.63 19.29 -20.49
N ILE A 145 -0.98 20.31 -19.70
CA ILE A 145 -1.88 21.46 -19.92
C ILE A 145 -2.68 21.51 -21.24
N THR A 146 -4.02 21.59 -21.16
CA THR A 146 -4.81 22.68 -21.80
C THR A 146 -6.23 22.83 -21.22
N LYS A 147 -6.44 23.97 -20.55
CA LYS A 147 -7.63 24.84 -20.42
C LYS A 147 -9.05 24.31 -20.74
N SER A 148 -9.92 24.47 -19.74
CA SER A 148 -11.38 24.64 -19.82
C SER A 148 -11.79 25.86 -20.70
N PRO A 149 -13.04 25.99 -21.21
CA PRO A 149 -14.19 26.30 -20.33
C PRO A 149 -15.60 25.79 -20.74
N GLU A 150 -16.46 25.80 -19.71
CA GLU A 150 -17.91 26.14 -19.69
C GLU A 150 -19.02 25.14 -20.12
N ALA A 151 -19.65 24.57 -19.09
CA ALA A 151 -21.09 24.62 -18.73
C ALA A 151 -22.19 24.72 -19.81
N VAL A 152 -23.14 23.76 -19.77
CA VAL A 152 -24.61 24.05 -19.81
C VAL A 152 -25.46 22.90 -19.23
N THR A 153 -26.14 23.22 -18.13
CA THR A 153 -27.56 22.95 -17.76
C THR A 153 -28.31 21.72 -18.28
N ALA A 154 -28.72 20.88 -17.31
CA ALA A 154 -30.07 20.33 -17.03
C ALA A 154 -30.99 19.85 -18.18
N SER A 155 -31.34 18.56 -18.20
CA SER A 155 -32.58 18.04 -17.56
C SER A 155 -32.97 16.63 -18.04
N VAL A 156 -33.36 15.84 -17.05
CA VAL A 156 -34.06 14.55 -16.94
C VAL A 156 -34.71 13.94 -18.21
N SER A 157 -34.48 12.64 -18.40
CA SER A 157 -35.54 11.68 -18.79
C SER A 157 -35.19 10.27 -18.29
N ILE A 158 -36.10 9.71 -17.49
CA ILE A 158 -36.05 8.37 -16.91
C ILE A 158 -36.46 7.37 -18.00
N SER A 159 -35.70 6.30 -18.21
CA SER A 159 -36.25 5.05 -18.76
C SER A 159 -35.37 3.87 -18.37
N GLU A 160 -35.99 2.95 -17.62
CA GLU A 160 -35.48 1.63 -17.26
C GLU A 160 -35.26 0.76 -18.51
N ALA A 161 -34.03 0.29 -18.70
CA ALA A 161 -33.76 -0.98 -19.35
C ALA A 161 -32.47 -1.57 -18.76
N ALA A 162 -32.66 -2.53 -17.86
CA ALA A 162 -31.59 -3.29 -17.23
C ALA A 162 -30.79 -4.06 -18.29
N THR A 163 -29.66 -3.49 -18.68
CA THR A 163 -28.48 -4.24 -19.10
C THR A 163 -27.51 -4.11 -17.94
N SER A 164 -27.56 -5.06 -16.99
CA SER A 164 -26.64 -5.06 -15.86
C SER A 164 -25.24 -5.30 -16.40
N LYS A 165 -24.50 -4.21 -16.62
CA LYS A 165 -23.06 -4.28 -16.87
C LYS A 165 -22.43 -5.13 -15.75
N PRO A 166 -21.46 -6.00 -16.06
CA PRO A 166 -20.83 -6.84 -15.05
C PRO A 166 -20.21 -5.97 -13.96
N VAL A 167 -20.69 -6.12 -12.72
CA VAL A 167 -20.19 -5.39 -11.55
C VAL A 167 -19.08 -6.24 -10.92
N THR A 168 -17.87 -5.70 -10.93
CA THR A 168 -16.74 -6.28 -10.19
C THR A 168 -16.73 -5.70 -8.79
N THR A 169 -16.57 -6.51 -7.75
CA THR A 169 -16.51 -6.04 -6.36
C THR A 169 -15.07 -6.00 -5.84
N LEU A 170 -14.72 -4.94 -5.10
CA LEU A 170 -13.44 -4.76 -4.41
C LEU A 170 -13.70 -4.37 -2.95
N ASP A 171 -13.42 -5.30 -2.03
CA ASP A 171 -13.57 -5.05 -0.60
C ASP A 171 -12.30 -4.40 -0.03
N LEU A 172 -12.44 -3.17 0.46
CA LEU A 172 -11.38 -2.38 1.06
C LEU A 172 -11.71 -1.98 2.50
N ARG A 173 -12.57 -2.74 3.17
CA ARG A 173 -12.78 -2.60 4.62
C ARG A 173 -11.50 -2.98 5.38
N GLY A 174 -11.18 -2.20 6.40
CA GLY A 174 -9.90 -2.22 7.12
C GLY A 174 -8.71 -1.66 6.34
N VAL A 175 -8.91 -1.08 5.14
CA VAL A 175 -7.83 -0.52 4.32
C VAL A 175 -7.79 1.00 4.54
N MET A 176 -6.69 1.48 5.12
CA MET A 176 -6.53 2.89 5.46
C MET A 176 -6.31 3.77 4.23
N CYS A 177 -6.67 5.05 4.36
CA CYS A 177 -6.24 6.08 3.42
C CYS A 177 -4.70 6.22 3.46
N PRO A 178 -4.03 6.52 2.33
CA PRO A 178 -4.59 6.71 1.00
C PRO A 178 -4.67 5.42 0.15
N ILE A 179 -4.44 4.26 0.76
CA ILE A 179 -4.25 3.00 0.03
C ILE A 179 -5.55 2.43 -0.50
N ASN A 180 -6.66 2.67 0.19
CA ASN A 180 -7.99 2.37 -0.33
C ASN A 180 -8.21 3.03 -1.71
N TYR A 181 -7.78 4.28 -1.87
CA TYR A 181 -7.84 4.98 -3.13
C TYR A 181 -6.90 4.37 -4.18
N VAL A 182 -5.63 4.14 -3.83
CA VAL A 182 -4.63 3.53 -4.73
C VAL A 182 -5.11 2.17 -5.25
N LYS A 183 -5.60 1.30 -4.38
CA LYS A 183 -6.14 -0.02 -4.76
C LYS A 183 -7.36 0.10 -5.67
N THR A 184 -8.24 1.06 -5.40
CA THR A 184 -9.40 1.33 -6.26
C THR A 184 -8.97 1.78 -7.65
N LYS A 185 -8.00 2.70 -7.73
CA LYS A 185 -7.44 3.20 -8.99
C LYS A 185 -6.78 2.09 -9.80
N LEU A 186 -5.88 1.32 -9.20
CA LEU A 186 -5.23 0.19 -9.88
C LEU A 186 -6.26 -0.83 -10.39
N LYS A 187 -7.32 -1.08 -9.62
CA LYS A 187 -8.38 -2.00 -10.05
C LYS A 187 -9.15 -1.46 -11.26
N LEU A 188 -9.49 -0.18 -11.26
CA LEU A 188 -10.11 0.50 -12.40
C LEU A 188 -9.21 0.51 -13.63
N GLU A 189 -7.89 0.63 -13.47
CA GLU A 189 -6.93 0.59 -14.59
C GLU A 189 -6.81 -0.80 -15.24
N MET A 190 -7.11 -1.86 -14.51
CA MET A 190 -7.18 -3.23 -15.04
C MET A 190 -8.54 -3.57 -15.66
N MET A 191 -9.49 -2.63 -15.67
CA MET A 191 -10.85 -2.79 -16.18
C MET A 191 -11.03 -2.06 -17.51
N ASP A 192 -11.90 -2.60 -18.36
CA ASP A 192 -12.24 -1.97 -19.64
C ASP A 192 -13.17 -0.77 -19.42
N GLU A 193 -13.08 0.22 -20.32
CA GLU A 193 -13.94 1.40 -20.27
C GLU A 193 -15.43 1.01 -20.27
N GLY A 194 -16.20 1.66 -19.41
CA GLY A 194 -17.62 1.40 -19.20
C GLY A 194 -17.93 0.24 -18.24
N GLN A 195 -16.93 -0.53 -17.75
CA GLN A 195 -17.15 -1.53 -16.70
C GLN A 195 -17.43 -0.88 -15.33
N ILE A 196 -18.12 -1.61 -14.46
CA ILE A 196 -18.54 -1.10 -13.15
C ILE A 196 -17.74 -1.79 -12.04
N LEU A 197 -17.15 -0.98 -11.15
CA LEU A 197 -16.49 -1.41 -9.92
C LEU A 197 -17.34 -0.99 -8.72
N GLU A 198 -17.73 -1.95 -7.88
CA GLU A 198 -18.29 -1.71 -6.55
C GLU A 198 -17.17 -1.82 -5.51
N VAL A 199 -16.95 -0.77 -4.73
CA VAL A 199 -15.89 -0.67 -3.72
C VAL A 199 -16.53 -0.62 -2.34
N TRP A 200 -16.11 -1.48 -1.42
CA TRP A 200 -16.60 -1.45 -0.04
C TRP A 200 -15.59 -0.73 0.85
N LEU A 201 -16.05 0.31 1.55
CA LEU A 201 -15.21 1.20 2.36
C LEU A 201 -15.76 1.32 3.78
N ASP A 202 -14.87 1.54 4.74
CA ASP A 202 -15.29 1.85 6.12
C ASP A 202 -15.84 3.27 6.24
N ALA A 203 -16.54 3.51 7.36
CA ALA A 203 -16.95 4.85 7.75
C ALA A 203 -15.74 5.76 8.06
N GLY A 204 -15.97 7.08 8.03
CA GLY A 204 -14.94 8.07 8.33
C GLY A 204 -14.19 8.53 7.09
N ASP A 205 -12.86 8.55 7.15
CA ASP A 205 -12.02 9.09 6.07
C ASP A 205 -12.10 8.30 4.74
N PRO A 206 -12.21 6.95 4.72
CA PRO A 206 -12.29 6.19 3.47
C PRO A 206 -13.46 6.60 2.56
N ILE A 207 -14.68 6.65 3.10
CA ILE A 207 -15.87 7.04 2.32
C ILE A 207 -15.87 8.52 1.92
N ARG A 208 -15.16 9.39 2.65
CA ARG A 208 -15.05 10.81 2.30
C ARG A 208 -14.02 11.04 1.19
N ASN A 209 -12.87 10.38 1.30
CA ASN A 209 -11.72 10.67 0.46
C ASN A 209 -11.77 9.88 -0.85
N VAL A 210 -12.12 8.59 -0.84
CA VAL A 210 -12.02 7.74 -2.05
C VAL A 210 -12.99 8.19 -3.15
N PRO A 211 -14.30 8.40 -2.92
CA PRO A 211 -15.20 8.89 -3.97
C PRO A 211 -14.78 10.26 -4.50
N GLN A 212 -14.30 11.14 -3.62
CA GLN A 212 -13.84 12.47 -4.02
C GLN A 212 -12.57 12.40 -4.89
N SER A 213 -11.57 11.63 -4.49
CA SER A 213 -10.35 11.44 -5.28
C SER A 213 -10.64 10.80 -6.63
N LEU A 214 -11.57 9.85 -6.70
CA LEU A 214 -12.00 9.26 -7.98
C LEU A 214 -12.65 10.28 -8.92
N ARG A 215 -13.53 11.14 -8.39
CA ARG A 215 -14.11 12.25 -9.17
C ARG A 215 -13.03 13.21 -9.67
N ASN A 216 -12.04 13.52 -8.82
CA ASN A 216 -10.92 14.38 -9.17
C ASN A 216 -10.03 13.76 -10.27
N ASP A 217 -9.88 12.43 -10.28
CA ASP A 217 -9.20 11.66 -11.34
C ASP A 217 -10.07 11.42 -12.59
N GLY A 218 -11.22 12.10 -12.67
CA GLY A 218 -12.13 12.03 -13.82
C GLY A 218 -12.97 10.75 -13.90
N GLN A 219 -12.92 9.88 -12.89
CA GLN A 219 -13.75 8.68 -12.84
C GLN A 219 -15.21 9.01 -12.49
N LYS A 220 -16.13 8.21 -13.03
CA LYS A 220 -17.56 8.45 -12.87
C LYS A 220 -18.10 7.66 -11.67
N VAL A 221 -18.15 8.31 -10.50
CA VAL A 221 -18.79 7.74 -9.30
C VAL A 221 -20.31 7.77 -9.46
N MET A 222 -20.92 6.60 -9.46
CA MET A 222 -22.35 6.39 -9.74
C MET A 222 -23.21 6.42 -8.49
N SER A 223 -22.76 5.84 -7.38
CA SER A 223 -23.53 5.82 -6.14
C SER A 223 -22.65 5.62 -4.92
N GLU A 224 -23.10 6.15 -3.78
CA GLU A 224 -22.52 5.96 -2.45
C GLU A 224 -23.65 5.53 -1.52
N ILE A 225 -23.70 4.26 -1.16
CA ILE A 225 -24.81 3.67 -0.39
C ILE A 225 -24.28 3.19 0.96
N ALA A 226 -24.88 3.66 2.04
CA ALA A 226 -24.61 3.13 3.38
C ALA A 226 -25.20 1.72 3.52
N SER A 227 -24.41 0.79 4.05
CA SER A 227 -24.83 -0.53 4.53
C SER A 227 -24.57 -0.62 6.04
N GLU A 228 -24.94 -1.73 6.69
CA GLU A 228 -24.99 -1.82 8.16
C GLU A 228 -23.68 -1.39 8.85
N ASN A 229 -22.53 -1.79 8.31
CA ASN A 229 -21.22 -1.51 8.90
C ASN A 229 -20.18 -0.95 7.91
N PHE A 230 -20.58 -0.62 6.69
CA PHE A 230 -19.68 -0.18 5.63
C PHE A 230 -20.44 0.57 4.54
N PHE A 231 -19.73 1.21 3.63
CA PHE A 231 -20.27 1.94 2.50
C PHE A 231 -19.94 1.25 1.18
N LYS A 232 -20.90 1.23 0.26
CA LYS A 232 -20.74 0.72 -1.11
C LYS A 232 -20.64 1.89 -2.07
N VAL A 233 -19.50 2.02 -2.72
CA VAL A 233 -19.24 3.04 -3.74
C VAL A 233 -19.22 2.36 -5.09
N THR A 234 -20.13 2.73 -5.99
CA THR A 234 -20.16 2.21 -7.35
C THR A 234 -19.51 3.21 -8.28
N VAL A 235 -18.57 2.76 -9.11
CA VAL A 235 -17.76 3.59 -10.01
C VAL A 235 -17.81 2.97 -11.40
N GLU A 236 -18.15 3.76 -12.40
CA GLU A 236 -18.01 3.37 -13.80
C GLU A 236 -16.64 3.82 -14.31
N LYS A 237 -15.88 2.87 -14.88
CA LYS A 237 -14.60 3.19 -15.52
C LYS A 237 -14.86 4.10 -16.71
N VAL A 238 -14.21 5.27 -16.72
CA VAL A 238 -14.20 6.20 -17.85
C VAL A 238 -12.75 6.58 -18.17
N GLY A 239 -12.46 6.76 -19.47
CA GLY A 239 -11.09 6.97 -19.98
C GLY A 239 -10.19 5.77 -19.74
#